data_AF-A0A256Z8Z4-F1
#
_entry.id   AF-A0A256Z8Z4-F1
#
_cell.length_a   1.000
_cell.length_b   1.000
_cell.length_c   1.000
_cell.angle_alpha   90.00
_cell.angle_beta   90.00
_cell.angle_gamma   90.00
#
_symmetry.space_group_name_H-M   'P 1'
#
loop_
_entity.id
_entity.type
_entity.pdbx_description
1 polymer ?
#
loop_
_entity_poly.entity_id
_entity_poly.type
_entity_poly.pdbx_seq_one_letter_code
_entity_poly.pdbx_strand_id
1 'polypeptide(L)' 'MELEVRKKTDREFVFKILGEDHTLGNLVAKMALKHPNVELAAYTIEHPLDGQPNSLGVKE' A
#
# COMPACT_ATOMS: atom_id res chain seq x y z
N MET A 1 15.02 2.07 2.25
CA MET A 1 13.56 2.10 2.29
C MET A 1 13.11 3.44 2.83
N GLU A 2 12.21 4.11 2.11
CA GLU A 2 11.54 5.34 2.57
C GLU A 2 10.03 5.17 2.42
N LEU A 3 9.24 5.87 3.25
CA LEU A 3 7.79 5.79 3.22
C LEU A 3 7.20 7.18 3.00
N GLU A 4 6.36 7.30 1.98
CA GLU A 4 5.69 8.53 1.64
C GLU A 4 4.19 8.38 1.89
N VAL A 5 3.65 9.13 2.84
CA VAL A 5 2.21 9.13 3.12
C VAL A 5 1.51 9.99 2.08
N ARG A 6 0.60 9.39 1.31
CA ARG A 6 -0.19 10.06 0.28
C ARG A 6 -1.53 10.54 0.81
N LYS A 7 -2.14 9.76 1.70
CA LYS A 7 -3.42 10.11 2.32
C LYS A 7 -3.50 9.47 3.70
N LYS A 8 -4.03 10.23 4.66
CA LYS A 8 -4.37 9.74 5.99
C LYS A 8 -5.68 10.38 6.42
N THR A 9 -6.66 9.54 6.68
CA THR A 9 -7.95 9.92 7.27
C THR A 9 -8.23 8.99 8.46
N ASP A 10 -9.35 9.21 9.15
CA ASP A 10 -9.76 8.37 10.28
C ASP A 10 -10.05 6.92 9.89
N ARG A 11 -10.26 6.64 8.60
CA ARG A 11 -10.59 5.32 8.06
C ARG A 11 -9.85 4.96 6.79
N GLU A 12 -8.77 5.69 6.47
CA GLU A 12 -8.04 5.40 5.23
C GLU A 12 -6.59 5.78 5.37
N PHE A 13 -5.71 4.85 5.05
CA PHE A 13 -4.27 5.08 5.03
C PHE A 13 -3.70 4.67 3.69
N VAL A 14 -3.15 5.66 2.98
CA VAL A 14 -2.53 5.49 1.67
C VAL A 14 -1.08 5.90 1.74
N PHE A 15 -0.17 4.99 1.40
CA PHE A 15 1.27 5.27 1.41
C PHE A 15 1.99 4.58 0.26
N LYS A 16 3.18 5.09 -0.05
CA LYS A 16 4.11 4.52 -1.02
C LYS A 16 5.37 4.07 -0.29
N ILE A 17 5.85 2.88 -0.63
CA ILE A 17 7.13 2.35 -0.17
C ILE A 17 8.16 2.54 -1.28
N LEU A 18 9.17 3.36 -1.03
CA LEU A 18 10.25 3.65 -1.97
C LEU A 18 11.44 2.70 -1.72
N GLY A 19 11.97 2.14 -2.80
CA GLY A 19 13.12 1.24 -2.78
C GLY A 19 12.79 -0.22 -2.46
N GLU A 20 11.53 -0.62 -2.61
CA GLU A 20 11.05 -1.99 -2.35
C GLU A 20 10.24 -2.51 -3.55
N ASP A 21 10.19 -3.83 -3.69
CA ASP A 21 9.50 -4.50 -4.79
C ASP A 21 8.14 -5.10 -4.38
N HIS A 22 7.54 -5.88 -5.28
CA HIS A 22 6.25 -6.55 -5.12
C HIS A 22 6.16 -7.42 -3.85
N THR A 23 7.28 -7.92 -3.35
CA THR A 23 7.33 -8.88 -2.24
C THR A 23 6.78 -8.24 -0.96
N LEU A 24 7.27 -7.03 -0.65
CA LEU A 24 6.87 -6.33 0.57
C LEU A 24 5.43 -5.82 0.49
N GLY A 25 5.02 -5.24 -0.65
CA GLY A 25 3.65 -4.76 -0.85
C GLY A 25 2.60 -5.86 -0.68
N ASN A 26 2.86 -7.05 -1.23
CA ASN A 26 2.01 -8.22 -1.09
C ASN A 26 1.94 -8.72 0.36
N LEU A 27 3.08 -8.78 1.05
CA LEU A 27 3.14 -9.20 2.45
C LEU A 27 2.31 -8.25 3.33
N VAL A 28 2.50 -6.94 3.18
CA VAL A 28 1.80 -5.92 3.97
C VAL A 28 0.29 -6.00 3.73
N ALA A 29 -0.16 -6.06 2.47
CA ALA A 29 -1.58 -6.18 2.15
C ALA A 29 -2.21 -7.44 2.75
N LYS A 30 -1.54 -8.60 2.64
CA LYS A 30 -2.01 -9.87 3.22
C LYS A 30 -2.06 -9.83 4.74
N MET A 31 -1.11 -9.17 5.39
CA MET A 31 -1.10 -9.04 6.84
C MET A 31 -2.17 -8.06 7.33
N ALA A 32 -2.39 -6.96 6.61
CA ALA A 32 -3.45 -6.00 6.92
C ALA A 32 -4.84 -6.65 6.81
N LEU A 33 -5.10 -7.46 5.78
CA LEU A 33 -6.36 -8.20 5.64
C LEU A 33 -6.65 -9.21 6.75
N LYS A 34 -5.66 -9.59 7.57
CA LYS A 34 -5.88 -10.46 8.74
C LYS A 34 -6.34 -9.68 9.97
N HIS A 35 -6.25 -8.36 9.95
CA HIS A 35 -6.65 -7.53 11.08
C HIS A 35 -8.18 -7.38 11.10
N PRO A 36 -8.87 -7.63 12.23
CA PRO A 36 -10.34 -7.68 12.27
C PRO A 36 -11.02 -6.34 11.95
N ASN A 37 -10.30 -5.23 12.08
CA ASN A 37 -10.82 -3.89 11.81
C ASN A 37 -10.49 -3.37 10.40
N VAL A 38 -9.84 -4.18 9.55
CA VAL A 38 -9.50 -3.77 8.19
C VAL A 38 -10.58 -4.28 7.25
N GLU A 39 -11.33 -3.36 6.63
CA GLU A 39 -12.32 -3.72 5.61
C GLU A 39 -11.66 -4.07 4.27
N LEU A 40 -10.59 -3.35 3.91
CA LEU A 40 -9.89 -3.52 2.64
C LEU A 40 -8.41 -3.16 2.75
N ALA A 41 -7.53 -4.01 2.22
CA ALA A 41 -6.16 -3.65 1.92
C ALA A 41 -5.73 -4.20 0.55
N ALA A 42 -5.15 -3.34 -0.27
CA ALA A 42 -4.65 -3.67 -1.60
C ALA A 42 -3.41 -2.85 -1.91
N TYR A 43 -2.52 -3.40 -2.73
CA TYR A 43 -1.36 -2.69 -3.27
C TYR A 43 -1.43 -2.64 -4.78
N THR A 44 -0.94 -1.54 -5.37
CA THR A 44 -0.83 -1.39 -6.81
C THR A 44 0.63 -1.25 -7.20
N ILE A 45 0.96 -1.81 -8.37
CA ILE A 45 2.25 -1.55 -9.02
C ILE A 45 1.92 -0.78 -10.31
N GLU A 46 2.40 0.46 -10.47
CA GLU A 46 2.38 1.10 -11.78
C GLU A 46 3.22 0.28 -12.76
N HIS A 47 2.67 0.09 -13.95
CA HIS A 47 3.20 -0.84 -14.93
C HIS A 47 4.63 -0.44 -15.37
N PRO A 48 5.50 -1.38 -15.75
CA PRO A 48 6.92 -1.13 -16.02
C PRO A 48 7.22 -0.31 -17.29
N LEU A 49 6.20 0.21 -17.99
CA LEU A 49 6.37 0.91 -19.25
C LEU A 49 6.56 2.42 -19.10
N ASP A 50 6.35 2.98 -17.91
CA ASP A 50 6.95 4.24 -17.45
C ASP A 50 7.00 4.19 -15.92
N GLY A 51 8.21 3.99 -15.39
CA GLY A 51 8.41 3.43 -14.06
C GLY A 51 8.18 4.40 -12.92
N GLN A 52 7.07 4.23 -12.17
CA GLN A 52 7.02 4.47 -10.71
C GLN A 52 5.67 4.14 -10.04
N PRO A 53 5.48 3.01 -9.36
CA PRO A 53 4.25 2.70 -8.61
C PRO A 53 3.94 3.55 -7.38
N ASN A 54 2.90 4.40 -7.41
CA ASN A 54 2.62 5.35 -6.34
C ASN A 54 1.18 5.31 -5.81
N SER A 55 0.63 4.17 -5.38
CA SER A 55 -0.46 4.20 -4.37
C SER A 55 -0.86 2.82 -3.84
N LEU A 56 -0.82 2.67 -2.51
CA LEU A 56 -1.41 1.57 -1.77
C LEU A 56 -2.50 2.18 -0.90
N GLY A 57 -3.77 1.82 -1.06
CA GLY A 57 -4.87 2.38 -0.27
C GLY A 57 -5.58 1.34 0.59
N VAL A 58 -5.75 1.66 1.86
CA VAL A 58 -6.43 0.84 2.87
C VAL A 58 -7.65 1.61 3.35
N LYS A 59 -8.83 1.00 3.35
CA LYS A 59 -10.08 1.57 3.88
C LYS A 59 -10.52 0.76 5.11
N GLU A 60 -10.80 1.46 6.20
CA GLU A 60 -11.35 0.97 7.48
C GLU A 60 -12.85 1.27 7.61
#